data_AF-A0A345GYH5-F1
#
_entry.id   AF-A0A345GYH5-F1
#
_cell.length_a   1.000
_cell.length_b   1.000
_cell.length_c   1.000
_cell.angle_alpha   90.00
_cell.angle_beta   90.00
_cell.angle_gamma   90.00
#
_symmetry.space_group_name_H-M   'P 1'
#
loop_
_entity.id
_entity.type
_entity.pdbx_description
1 polymer ?
#
loop_
_entity_poly.entity_id
_entity_poly.type
_entity_poly.pdbx_seq_one_letter_code
_entity_poly.pdbx_strand_id
1 'polypeptide(L)'
;MKRIKIIFGILAMVAVMMTSCQTDSVEQTPAAEESNSSNAKRSDITNVTYNYTYNRQRFTINYALDGESGEVLDMNGDTDVASSFFQGSEGPEAVLFTNLEDYNEDQPDVFIDDSGDVVIEAELFDTNADMEAALEEMAGQPLETNNATTESDRGNTATLEHGNCTTFSFPGGGRFFYYRNRNYSGLMPALTKNNIRISLDHQFPAADDNAMSSLIVLKPFNDFTYTIIYENPCFTGRRLVFARGRGPSFGIRNLRRYRISGFFWWRRTWDNRASSVIGASL
;
A
#
# COMPACT_ATOMS: atom_id res chain seq x y z
N MET A 1 14.28 -52.81 -31.13
CA MET A 1 14.67 -52.41 -29.75
C MET A 1 16.18 -52.55 -29.51
N LYS A 2 17.05 -51.96 -30.35
CA LYS A 2 18.52 -51.95 -30.14
C LYS A 2 19.14 -50.55 -30.19
N ARG A 3 18.39 -49.53 -30.65
CA ARG A 3 18.86 -48.13 -30.76
C ARG A 3 18.51 -47.25 -29.55
N ILE A 4 17.59 -47.68 -28.68
CA ILE A 4 17.18 -46.94 -27.47
C ILE A 4 18.18 -47.15 -26.31
N LYS A 5 18.91 -48.27 -26.28
CA LYS A 5 19.90 -48.57 -25.24
C LYS A 5 21.21 -47.76 -25.36
N ILE A 6 21.48 -47.20 -26.54
CA ILE A 6 22.71 -46.43 -26.81
C ILE A 6 22.57 -44.98 -26.30
N ILE A 7 21.35 -44.44 -26.27
CA ILE A 7 21.09 -43.06 -25.85
C ILE A 7 21.17 -42.93 -24.30
N PHE A 8 20.76 -43.96 -23.57
CA PHE A 8 20.88 -43.98 -22.09
C PHE A 8 22.33 -44.13 -21.59
N GLY A 9 23.24 -44.69 -22.39
CA GLY A 9 24.65 -44.83 -22.02
C GLY A 9 25.45 -43.54 -22.13
N ILE A 10 25.07 -42.63 -23.03
CA ILE A 10 25.76 -41.35 -23.25
C ILE A 10 25.27 -40.28 -22.26
N LEU A 11 24.01 -40.35 -21.82
CA LEU A 11 23.46 -39.40 -20.85
C LEU A 11 24.02 -39.59 -19.42
N ALA A 12 24.40 -40.82 -19.05
CA ALA A 12 25.01 -41.10 -17.75
C ALA A 12 26.48 -40.66 -17.65
N MET A 13 27.17 -40.44 -18.77
CA MET A 13 28.58 -40.05 -18.80
C MET A 13 28.79 -38.54 -18.63
N VAL A 14 27.76 -37.72 -18.93
CA VAL A 14 27.81 -36.25 -18.75
C VAL A 14 27.50 -35.84 -17.30
N ALA A 15 26.73 -36.64 -16.56
CA ALA A 15 26.36 -36.36 -15.17
C ALA A 15 27.52 -36.51 -14.15
N VAL A 16 28.62 -37.18 -14.53
CA VAL A 16 29.77 -37.44 -13.63
C VAL A 16 30.89 -36.39 -13.76
N MET A 17 30.79 -35.45 -14.70
CA MET A 17 31.84 -34.44 -14.94
C MET A 17 31.64 -33.09 -14.19
N MET A 18 30.65 -32.97 -13.31
CA MET A 18 30.47 -31.75 -12.50
C MET A 18 30.78 -31.91 -11.00
N THR A 19 31.23 -33.07 -10.55
CA THR A 19 31.73 -33.28 -9.17
C THR A 19 33.25 -33.43 -9.18
N SER A 20 33.97 -32.33 -9.37
CA SER A 20 35.42 -32.26 -9.20
C SER A 20 35.87 -30.81 -8.99
N CYS A 21 35.42 -30.18 -7.91
CA CYS A 21 36.20 -29.09 -7.32
C CYS A 21 37.20 -29.75 -6.38
N GLN A 22 38.48 -29.71 -6.79
CA GLN A 22 39.61 -30.16 -6.01
C GLN A 22 39.61 -29.44 -4.66
N THR A 23 39.44 -30.20 -3.58
CA THR A 23 39.86 -29.77 -2.25
C THR A 23 41.37 -29.93 -2.17
N ASP A 24 42.10 -28.84 -2.35
CA ASP A 24 43.49 -28.78 -1.89
C ASP A 24 43.49 -28.69 -0.36
N SER A 25 44.02 -29.74 0.25
CA SER A 25 44.36 -29.82 1.65
C SER A 25 45.62 -29.00 1.93
N VAL A 26 45.50 -27.96 2.75
CA VAL A 26 46.64 -27.41 3.48
C VAL A 26 46.29 -27.44 4.97
N GLU A 27 46.92 -28.38 5.67
CA GLU A 27 47.01 -28.37 7.13
C GLU A 27 47.75 -27.11 7.60
N GLN A 28 47.05 -26.22 8.31
CA GLN A 28 47.65 -25.37 9.33
C GLN A 28 46.78 -25.45 10.60
N THR A 29 47.44 -25.88 11.66
CA THR A 29 47.00 -26.01 13.07
C THR A 29 46.35 -24.71 13.60
N PRO A 30 45.35 -24.79 14.52
CA PRO A 30 44.43 -23.69 14.77
C PRO A 30 45.04 -22.61 15.65
N ALA A 31 44.93 -21.36 15.22
CA ALA A 31 45.10 -20.19 16.06
C ALA A 31 43.74 -19.50 16.23
N ALA A 32 43.35 -19.41 17.50
CA ALA A 32 42.27 -18.65 18.13
C ALA A 32 41.47 -17.65 17.27
N GLU A 33 40.14 -17.79 17.38
CA GLU A 33 39.13 -16.73 17.43
C GLU A 33 39.45 -15.42 16.70
N GLU A 34 39.05 -15.35 15.44
CA GLU A 34 38.40 -14.14 14.92
C GLU A 34 37.13 -14.58 14.20
N SER A 35 36.02 -14.37 14.90
CA SER A 35 34.68 -14.35 14.34
C SER A 35 34.68 -13.35 13.18
N ASN A 36 34.97 -13.83 11.97
CA ASN A 36 34.47 -13.23 10.75
C ASN A 36 32.95 -13.38 10.80
N SER A 37 32.35 -12.43 11.51
CA SER A 37 30.97 -12.00 11.32
C SER A 37 30.82 -11.83 9.82
N SER A 38 30.21 -12.83 9.19
CA SER A 38 29.49 -12.62 7.94
C SER A 38 28.69 -11.34 8.14
N ASN A 39 29.08 -10.27 7.45
CA ASN A 39 28.19 -9.16 7.16
C ASN A 39 27.08 -9.71 6.23
N ALA A 40 26.25 -10.60 6.78
CA ALA A 40 24.92 -10.83 6.28
C ALA A 40 24.24 -9.49 6.47
N LYS A 41 23.94 -8.82 5.35
CA LYS A 41 23.00 -7.70 5.25
C LYS A 41 21.87 -8.04 6.22
N ARG A 42 21.83 -7.39 7.39
CA ARG A 42 20.71 -7.55 8.32
C ARG A 42 19.54 -6.96 7.54
N SER A 43 18.72 -7.82 6.95
CA SER A 43 17.48 -7.38 6.31
C SER A 43 16.77 -6.55 7.36
N ASP A 44 16.54 -5.29 7.04
CA ASP A 44 15.82 -4.39 7.93
C ASP A 44 14.40 -4.92 8.00
N ILE A 45 14.03 -5.64 9.07
CA ILE A 45 12.70 -6.24 9.19
C ILE A 45 11.81 -5.25 9.91
N THR A 46 10.73 -4.82 9.25
CA THR A 46 9.69 -4.02 9.89
C THR A 46 8.53 -4.93 10.29
N ASN A 47 8.21 -4.97 11.57
CA ASN A 47 6.99 -5.64 12.03
C ASN A 47 5.80 -4.69 11.91
N VAL A 48 4.73 -5.15 11.30
CA VAL A 48 3.48 -4.39 11.16
C VAL A 48 2.32 -5.19 11.71
N THR A 49 1.71 -4.71 12.79
CA THR A 49 0.48 -5.24 13.36
C THR A 49 -0.71 -4.54 12.72
N TYR A 50 -1.57 -5.31 12.05
CA TYR A 50 -2.85 -4.83 11.54
C TYR A 50 -3.98 -5.28 12.44
N ASN A 51 -4.73 -4.31 12.94
CA ASN A 51 -5.99 -4.52 13.63
C ASN A 51 -7.10 -4.27 12.60
N TYR A 52 -7.68 -5.34 12.09
CA TYR A 52 -8.73 -5.27 11.09
C TYR A 52 -10.11 -5.22 11.74
N THR A 53 -11.00 -4.41 11.18
CA THR A 53 -12.44 -4.49 11.40
C THR A 53 -13.14 -4.85 10.09
N TYR A 54 -13.96 -5.89 10.11
CA TYR A 54 -14.74 -6.34 8.96
C TYR A 54 -16.07 -6.93 9.42
N ASN A 55 -17.20 -6.49 8.87
CA ASN A 55 -18.53 -6.97 9.26
C ASN A 55 -18.76 -6.97 10.79
N ARG A 56 -18.31 -5.89 11.46
CA ARG A 56 -18.34 -5.70 12.94
C ARG A 56 -17.51 -6.71 13.75
N GLN A 57 -16.70 -7.53 13.11
CA GLN A 57 -15.75 -8.42 13.76
C GLN A 57 -14.35 -7.82 13.69
N ARG A 58 -13.56 -8.04 14.74
CA ARG A 58 -12.16 -7.60 14.81
C ARG A 58 -11.24 -8.79 14.79
N PHE A 59 -10.13 -8.66 14.07
CA PHE A 59 -9.08 -9.67 14.02
C PHE A 59 -7.73 -9.02 13.79
N THR A 60 -6.67 -9.62 14.33
CA THR A 60 -5.32 -9.04 14.29
C THR A 60 -4.38 -9.92 13.49
N ILE A 61 -3.61 -9.32 12.59
CA ILE A 61 -2.54 -10.03 11.87
C ILE A 61 -1.24 -9.26 12.02
N ASN A 62 -0.17 -9.95 12.41
CA ASN A 62 1.17 -9.38 12.43
C ASN A 62 1.95 -9.86 11.21
N TYR A 63 2.63 -8.93 10.55
CA TYR A 63 3.52 -9.20 9.42
C TYR A 63 4.95 -8.83 9.79
N ALA A 64 5.90 -9.70 9.46
CA ALA A 64 7.29 -9.33 9.33
C ALA A 64 7.55 -8.97 7.86
N LEU A 65 7.89 -7.71 7.58
CA LEU A 65 8.14 -7.21 6.24
C LEU A 65 9.63 -7.01 5.99
N ASP A 66 10.11 -7.38 4.82
CA ASP A 66 11.41 -6.93 4.34
C ASP A 66 11.36 -5.43 4.08
N GLY A 67 12.17 -4.65 4.80
CA GLY A 67 12.18 -3.20 4.75
C GLY A 67 12.64 -2.65 3.41
N GLU A 68 13.42 -3.39 2.62
CA GLU A 68 13.90 -2.93 1.32
C GLU A 68 12.88 -3.16 0.20
N SER A 69 12.24 -4.32 0.14
CA SER A 69 11.31 -4.75 -0.91
C SER A 69 9.83 -4.59 -0.53
N GLY A 70 9.52 -4.59 0.76
CA GLY A 70 8.15 -4.76 1.25
C GLY A 70 7.62 -6.17 1.05
N GLU A 71 8.45 -7.20 0.89
CA GLU A 71 7.95 -8.58 0.85
C GLU A 71 7.48 -9.05 2.25
N VAL A 72 6.45 -9.91 2.31
CA VAL A 72 6.08 -10.57 3.57
C VAL A 72 7.04 -11.73 3.81
N LEU A 73 7.82 -11.62 4.88
CA LEU A 73 8.75 -12.66 5.33
C LEU A 73 8.06 -13.68 6.24
N ASP A 74 7.19 -13.20 7.14
CA ASP A 74 6.42 -14.03 8.06
C ASP A 74 5.06 -13.37 8.39
N MET A 75 4.08 -14.18 8.79
CA MET A 75 2.74 -13.74 9.16
C MET A 75 2.15 -14.61 10.26
N ASN A 76 1.60 -13.99 11.29
CA ASN A 76 0.90 -14.69 12.39
C ASN A 76 -0.30 -13.88 12.91
N GLY A 77 -1.05 -14.45 13.87
CA GLY A 77 -2.26 -13.85 14.44
C GLY A 77 -3.52 -14.62 14.03
N ASP A 78 -4.62 -13.89 13.84
CA ASP A 78 -5.94 -14.42 13.49
C ASP A 78 -6.04 -14.76 11.98
N THR A 79 -5.03 -15.42 11.44
CA THR A 79 -4.92 -15.73 10.00
C THR A 79 -6.02 -16.67 9.51
N ASP A 80 -6.49 -17.57 10.38
CA ASP A 80 -7.59 -18.48 10.09
C ASP A 80 -8.93 -17.75 9.99
N VAL A 81 -9.16 -16.77 10.87
CA VAL A 81 -10.35 -15.89 10.83
C VAL A 81 -10.34 -15.10 9.52
N ALA A 82 -9.21 -14.47 9.21
CA ALA A 82 -9.07 -13.72 7.97
C ALA A 82 -9.23 -14.61 6.72
N SER A 83 -8.71 -15.84 6.76
CA SER A 83 -8.95 -16.81 5.70
C SER A 83 -10.43 -17.15 5.57
N SER A 84 -11.17 -17.29 6.67
CA SER A 84 -12.60 -17.65 6.63
C SER A 84 -13.46 -16.58 5.94
N PHE A 85 -13.10 -15.29 6.05
CA PHE A 85 -13.82 -14.20 5.38
C PHE A 85 -13.56 -14.09 3.89
N PHE A 86 -12.33 -14.38 3.44
CA PHE A 86 -11.89 -14.10 2.08
C PHE A 86 -11.57 -15.37 1.28
N GLN A 87 -11.96 -16.55 1.78
CA GLN A 87 -11.72 -17.80 1.08
C GLN A 87 -12.51 -17.84 -0.23
N GLY A 88 -11.80 -17.86 -1.36
CA GLY A 88 -12.42 -17.88 -2.68
C GLY A 88 -13.03 -16.55 -3.11
N SER A 89 -12.82 -15.46 -2.36
CA SER A 89 -13.19 -14.11 -2.78
C SER A 89 -12.00 -13.34 -3.33
N GLU A 90 -12.30 -12.27 -4.05
CA GLU A 90 -11.30 -11.32 -4.53
C GLU A 90 -10.69 -10.44 -3.42
N GLY A 91 -11.17 -10.56 -2.18
CA GLY A 91 -10.87 -9.65 -1.08
C GLY A 91 -11.81 -8.44 -1.07
N PRO A 92 -11.60 -7.48 -0.15
CA PRO A 92 -12.43 -6.29 -0.05
C PRO A 92 -12.18 -5.34 -1.23
N GLU A 93 -13.21 -4.60 -1.62
CA GLU A 93 -13.11 -3.55 -2.66
C GLU A 93 -12.39 -2.30 -2.12
N ALA A 94 -12.58 -1.99 -0.84
CA ALA A 94 -11.99 -0.81 -0.22
C ALA A 94 -11.45 -1.09 1.19
N VAL A 95 -10.40 -0.35 1.56
CA VAL A 95 -9.80 -0.39 2.90
C VAL A 95 -9.59 1.02 3.41
N LEU A 96 -10.03 1.28 4.64
CA LEU A 96 -9.93 2.57 5.32
C LEU A 96 -8.92 2.50 6.46
N PHE A 97 -7.99 3.43 6.50
CA PHE A 97 -7.02 3.63 7.57
C PHE A 97 -7.27 4.96 8.26
N THR A 98 -7.27 4.94 9.59
CA THR A 98 -7.63 6.12 10.41
C THR A 98 -6.57 6.50 11.45
N ASN A 99 -5.75 5.55 11.89
CA ASN A 99 -4.66 5.77 12.85
C ASN A 99 -3.35 6.21 12.15
N LEU A 100 -3.42 7.31 11.41
CA LEU A 100 -2.31 7.75 10.56
C LEU A 100 -1.14 8.30 11.40
N GLU A 101 0.06 8.40 10.83
CA GLU A 101 1.19 9.08 11.47
C GLU A 101 1.00 10.61 11.38
N ASP A 102 1.28 11.31 12.48
CA ASP A 102 1.26 12.77 12.49
C ASP A 102 2.40 13.34 11.65
N TYR A 103 2.08 14.32 10.82
CA TYR A 103 3.06 15.09 10.05
C TYR A 103 3.15 16.50 10.61
N ASN A 104 4.38 16.92 10.96
CA ASN A 104 4.68 18.26 11.44
C ASN A 104 5.56 19.00 10.42
N GLU A 105 5.02 20.09 9.84
CA GLU A 105 5.73 20.93 8.86
C GLU A 105 6.94 21.66 9.49
N ASP A 106 6.91 21.93 10.80
CA ASP A 106 7.99 22.61 11.53
C ASP A 106 9.15 21.67 11.91
N GLN A 107 8.94 20.35 11.78
CA GLN A 107 9.93 19.32 12.07
C GLN A 107 9.88 18.22 11.01
N PRO A 108 10.21 18.54 9.74
CA PRO A 108 10.16 17.56 8.66
C PRO A 108 11.17 16.42 8.88
N ASP A 109 12.21 16.67 9.68
CA ASP A 109 13.36 15.78 9.86
C ASP A 109 13.38 14.97 11.17
N VAL A 110 12.35 15.07 12.03
CA VAL A 110 12.25 14.21 13.22
C VAL A 110 11.67 12.86 12.78
N PHE A 111 12.50 12.13 12.04
CA PHE A 111 12.22 10.78 11.60
C PHE A 111 12.43 9.83 12.78
N ILE A 112 11.34 9.48 13.47
CA ILE A 112 11.35 8.34 14.38
C ILE A 112 11.68 7.10 13.54
N ASP A 113 12.67 6.37 14.02
CA ASP A 113 13.27 5.15 13.49
C ASP A 113 12.26 4.24 12.76
N ASP A 114 12.58 3.84 11.53
CA ASP A 114 11.78 2.93 10.69
C ASP A 114 11.83 1.47 11.21
N SER A 115 12.66 1.18 12.22
CA SER A 115 12.83 -0.15 12.81
C SER A 115 11.92 -0.45 14.00
N GLY A 116 10.79 0.27 14.14
CA GLY A 116 9.80 0.04 15.19
C GLY A 116 8.64 -0.86 14.76
N ASP A 117 7.98 -1.49 15.73
CA ASP A 117 6.70 -2.16 15.52
C ASP A 117 5.64 -1.10 15.11
N VAL A 118 5.08 -1.23 13.92
CA VAL A 118 4.06 -0.32 13.38
C VAL A 118 2.68 -0.92 13.63
N VAL A 119 1.75 -0.16 14.21
CA VAL A 119 0.35 -0.60 14.38
C VAL A 119 -0.54 0.14 13.40
N ILE A 120 -1.37 -0.60 12.66
CA ILE A 120 -2.28 -0.08 11.64
C ILE A 120 -3.71 -0.55 11.97
N GLU A 121 -4.62 0.40 12.11
CA GLU A 121 -6.06 0.17 12.20
C GLU A 121 -6.64 0.23 10.78
N ALA A 122 -7.27 -0.86 10.36
CA ALA A 122 -7.79 -1.01 9.01
C ALA A 122 -9.24 -1.49 9.05
N GLU A 123 -10.14 -0.76 8.41
CA GLU A 123 -11.52 -1.20 8.20
C GLU A 123 -11.70 -1.66 6.76
N LEU A 124 -12.29 -2.83 6.58
CA LEU A 124 -12.43 -3.52 5.31
C LEU A 124 -13.88 -3.45 4.84
N PHE A 125 -14.09 -3.17 3.56
CA PHE A 125 -15.42 -3.03 2.97
C PHE A 125 -15.58 -3.90 1.72
N ASP A 126 -16.72 -4.58 1.64
CA ASP A 126 -17.08 -5.37 0.45
C ASP A 126 -17.44 -4.49 -0.73
N THR A 127 -17.99 -3.30 -0.48
CA THR A 127 -18.39 -2.36 -1.52
C THR A 127 -17.81 -0.97 -1.27
N ASN A 128 -17.56 -0.25 -2.37
CA ASN A 128 -17.19 1.16 -2.30
C ASN A 128 -18.26 2.04 -1.63
N ALA A 129 -19.54 1.67 -1.75
CA ALA A 129 -20.65 2.42 -1.15
C ALA A 129 -20.66 2.33 0.39
N ASP A 130 -20.35 1.15 0.94
CA ASP A 130 -20.26 0.97 2.39
C ASP A 130 -19.10 1.78 2.98
N MET A 131 -17.97 1.85 2.25
CA MET A 131 -16.83 2.68 2.64
C MET A 131 -17.17 4.18 2.58
N GLU A 132 -17.84 4.63 1.52
CA GLU A 132 -18.27 6.03 1.39
C GLU A 132 -19.21 6.40 2.55
N ALA A 133 -20.17 5.54 2.89
CA ALA A 133 -21.06 5.76 4.03
C ALA A 133 -20.29 5.86 5.37
N ALA A 134 -19.26 5.04 5.57
CA ALA A 134 -18.42 5.12 6.77
C ALA A 134 -17.64 6.45 6.83
N LEU A 135 -17.11 6.93 5.70
CA LEU A 135 -16.45 8.23 5.63
C LEU A 135 -17.43 9.39 5.89
N GLU A 136 -18.65 9.34 5.35
CA GLU A 136 -19.70 10.34 5.61
C GLU A 136 -20.08 10.40 7.09
N GLU A 137 -20.20 9.24 7.73
CA GLU A 137 -20.44 9.16 9.18
C GLU A 137 -19.30 9.83 9.96
N MET A 138 -18.04 9.58 9.59
CA MET A 138 -16.88 10.23 10.22
C MET A 138 -16.83 11.75 9.96
N ALA A 139 -17.19 12.18 8.76
CA ALA A 139 -17.23 13.58 8.36
C ALA A 139 -18.40 14.33 9.01
N GLY A 140 -19.49 13.63 9.34
CA GLY A 140 -20.75 14.21 9.79
C GLY A 140 -21.53 14.92 8.68
N GLN A 141 -21.16 14.72 7.42
CA GLN A 141 -21.78 15.31 6.23
C GLN A 141 -21.49 14.46 4.98
N PRO A 142 -22.30 14.58 3.91
CA PRO A 142 -22.06 13.87 2.66
C PRO A 142 -20.68 14.18 2.09
N LEU A 143 -20.05 13.19 1.43
CA LEU A 143 -18.78 13.45 0.76
C LEU A 143 -19.01 14.32 -0.47
N GLU A 144 -18.20 15.37 -0.60
CA GLU A 144 -18.08 16.11 -1.86
C GLU A 144 -17.26 15.29 -2.87
N THR A 145 -17.84 14.19 -3.36
CA THR A 145 -17.33 13.45 -4.52
C THR A 145 -17.96 14.01 -5.78
N ASN A 146 -17.39 13.67 -6.94
CA ASN A 146 -17.90 14.03 -8.27
C ASN A 146 -19.31 13.49 -8.61
N ASN A 147 -20.12 13.11 -7.61
CA ASN A 147 -21.57 13.27 -7.70
C ASN A 147 -21.97 14.75 -7.68
N ALA A 148 -21.33 15.56 -8.53
CA ALA A 148 -21.96 16.73 -9.11
C ALA A 148 -23.08 16.23 -10.04
N THR A 149 -24.13 15.66 -9.44
CA THR A 149 -25.48 16.00 -9.83
C THR A 149 -25.54 17.52 -9.88
N THR A 150 -25.36 18.09 -11.07
CA THR A 150 -26.44 18.96 -11.53
C THR A 150 -27.68 18.09 -11.55
N GLU A 151 -28.37 18.12 -10.40
CA GLU A 151 -29.76 17.78 -10.21
C GLU A 151 -30.15 16.32 -10.52
N SER A 152 -30.41 15.56 -9.46
CA SER A 152 -31.82 15.17 -9.35
C SER A 152 -32.60 16.48 -9.27
N ASP A 153 -33.52 16.72 -10.18
CA ASP A 153 -34.87 16.66 -9.66
C ASP A 153 -35.52 15.39 -10.22
N ARG A 154 -35.21 14.30 -9.54
CA ARG A 154 -35.75 12.95 -9.62
C ARG A 154 -35.46 12.16 -10.89
N GLY A 155 -34.60 11.17 -10.71
CA GLY A 155 -34.63 9.96 -11.51
C GLY A 155 -33.80 10.07 -12.77
N ASN A 156 -32.55 9.66 -12.69
CA ASN A 156 -31.99 8.69 -13.62
C ASN A 156 -30.66 8.20 -13.06
N THR A 157 -30.58 6.88 -12.97
CA THR A 157 -29.40 6.07 -12.69
C THR A 157 -28.25 6.54 -13.59
N ALA A 158 -27.28 7.25 -13.02
CA ALA A 158 -26.08 7.68 -13.73
C ALA A 158 -25.12 6.49 -13.84
N THR A 159 -25.20 5.78 -14.96
CA THR A 159 -24.10 4.95 -15.46
C THR A 159 -23.02 5.89 -16.03
N LEU A 160 -21.81 5.83 -15.48
CA LEU A 160 -20.62 6.48 -16.04
C LEU A 160 -20.37 5.92 -17.47
N GLU A 161 -20.82 6.65 -18.49
CA GLU A 161 -20.45 6.35 -19.88
C GLU A 161 -18.95 6.62 -20.08
N HIS A 162 -18.23 5.59 -20.54
CA HIS A 162 -16.81 5.63 -20.91
C HIS A 162 -16.54 6.78 -21.90
N GLY A 163 -15.69 7.74 -21.55
CA GLY A 163 -15.30 8.77 -22.53
C GLY A 163 -14.18 9.72 -22.13
N ASN A 164 -14.29 10.44 -21.01
CA ASN A 164 -13.26 11.39 -20.57
C ASN A 164 -13.26 11.51 -19.05
N CYS A 165 -12.16 11.11 -18.41
CA CYS A 165 -11.99 11.19 -16.97
C CYS A 165 -11.62 12.62 -16.61
N THR A 166 -12.56 13.37 -16.03
CA THR A 166 -12.37 14.79 -15.76
C THR A 166 -11.74 14.98 -14.39
N THR A 167 -10.55 15.58 -14.39
CA THR A 167 -9.93 16.11 -13.17
C THR A 167 -10.71 17.34 -12.70
N PHE A 168 -11.16 17.34 -11.45
CA PHE A 168 -11.87 18.47 -10.84
C PHE A 168 -11.14 18.98 -9.60
N SER A 169 -11.32 20.27 -9.28
CA SER A 169 -10.85 20.88 -8.03
C SER A 169 -11.90 21.81 -7.42
N PHE A 170 -12.38 21.54 -6.20
CA PHE A 170 -13.29 22.43 -5.43
C PHE A 170 -12.56 23.13 -4.28
N PRO A 171 -12.98 24.34 -3.83
CA PRO A 171 -12.42 24.99 -2.64
C PRO A 171 -12.51 24.14 -1.34
N GLY A 172 -11.40 23.80 -0.67
CA GLY A 172 -11.34 23.08 0.64
C GLY A 172 -10.01 23.20 1.43
N GLY A 173 -9.97 23.17 2.75
CA GLY A 173 -8.79 23.64 3.53
C GLY A 173 -7.41 22.96 3.32
N GLY A 174 -7.37 21.79 2.69
CA GLY A 174 -6.21 20.90 2.64
C GLY A 174 -5.22 21.13 1.49
N ARG A 175 -3.99 20.65 1.66
CA ARG A 175 -2.92 20.55 0.65
C ARG A 175 -2.42 19.11 0.59
N PHE A 176 -2.34 18.54 -0.61
CA PHE A 176 -1.99 17.15 -0.83
C PHE A 176 -0.70 17.07 -1.64
N PHE A 177 0.27 16.29 -1.15
CA PHE A 177 1.57 16.09 -1.80
C PHE A 177 1.80 14.60 -2.00
N TYR A 178 2.13 14.21 -3.22
CA TYR A 178 2.36 12.81 -3.62
C TYR A 178 3.78 12.63 -4.12
N TYR A 179 4.40 11.50 -3.80
CA TYR A 179 5.82 11.26 -4.01
C TYR A 179 6.08 9.90 -4.63
N ARG A 180 7.05 9.85 -5.54
CA ARG A 180 7.45 8.63 -6.26
C ARG A 180 8.19 7.64 -5.37
N ASN A 181 8.96 8.14 -4.40
CA ASN A 181 9.75 7.32 -3.51
C ASN A 181 9.17 7.35 -2.09
N ARG A 182 9.65 6.44 -1.26
CA ARG A 182 9.38 6.43 0.18
C ARG A 182 9.99 7.67 0.85
N ASN A 183 9.54 7.97 2.06
CA ASN A 183 10.05 9.07 2.88
C ASN A 183 9.99 10.42 2.15
N TYR A 184 8.89 10.65 1.43
CA TYR A 184 8.55 11.94 0.81
C TYR A 184 9.58 12.43 -0.21
N SER A 185 10.21 11.50 -0.93
CA SER A 185 11.22 11.81 -1.95
C SER A 185 10.67 11.69 -3.36
N GLY A 186 11.11 12.59 -4.25
CA GLY A 186 10.67 12.62 -5.66
C GLY A 186 9.22 13.08 -5.80
N LEU A 187 8.96 14.35 -5.46
CA LEU A 187 7.64 14.97 -5.58
C LEU A 187 7.05 14.75 -6.99
N MET A 188 5.75 14.48 -7.07
CA MET A 188 4.98 14.34 -8.30
C MET A 188 4.25 15.67 -8.60
N PRO A 189 4.92 16.66 -9.22
CA PRO A 189 4.40 18.02 -9.33
C PRO A 189 3.12 18.12 -10.16
N ALA A 190 2.90 17.17 -11.08
CA ALA A 190 1.69 17.10 -11.89
C ALA A 190 0.42 16.85 -11.05
N LEU A 191 0.58 16.24 -9.88
CA LEU A 191 -0.49 15.96 -8.93
C LEU A 191 -0.58 17.03 -7.82
N THR A 192 0.42 17.88 -7.70
CA THR A 192 0.40 19.02 -6.78
C THR A 192 0.00 20.28 -7.54
N LYS A 193 -1.30 20.51 -7.70
CA LYS A 193 -1.75 21.82 -8.19
C LYS A 193 -1.50 22.86 -7.12
N ASN A 194 -0.72 23.88 -7.49
CA ASN A 194 -0.41 25.00 -6.64
C ASN A 194 -1.70 25.67 -6.13
N ASN A 195 -1.87 25.64 -4.82
CA ASN A 195 -2.34 26.79 -4.05
C ASN A 195 -3.81 27.19 -4.24
N ILE A 196 -4.71 26.23 -4.34
CA ILE A 196 -6.09 26.47 -3.95
C ILE A 196 -6.43 25.39 -2.93
N ARG A 197 -7.22 25.79 -1.96
CA ARG A 197 -7.92 24.93 -1.04
C ARG A 197 -8.62 23.81 -1.85
N ILE A 198 -8.32 22.51 -1.75
CA ILE A 198 -8.81 21.53 -2.76
C ILE A 198 -9.48 20.24 -2.21
N SER A 199 -10.61 19.84 -2.85
CA SER A 199 -10.98 18.44 -3.16
C SER A 199 -10.49 18.07 -4.57
N LEU A 200 -9.61 17.07 -4.74
CA LEU A 200 -8.79 16.86 -5.95
C LEU A 200 -9.02 15.50 -6.59
N ASP A 201 -9.70 15.47 -7.72
CA ASP A 201 -9.82 14.26 -8.55
C ASP A 201 -8.68 14.26 -9.56
N HIS A 202 -7.66 13.42 -9.39
CA HIS A 202 -6.54 13.33 -10.32
C HIS A 202 -6.35 11.94 -10.90
N GLN A 203 -6.39 11.86 -12.23
CA GLN A 203 -5.80 10.74 -12.96
C GLN A 203 -4.30 10.96 -13.09
N PHE A 204 -3.51 9.92 -12.85
CA PHE A 204 -2.06 10.03 -12.98
C PHE A 204 -1.69 10.15 -14.46
N PRO A 205 -0.82 11.10 -14.83
CA PRO A 205 -0.19 11.10 -16.16
C PRO A 205 0.51 9.75 -16.39
N ALA A 206 0.63 9.31 -17.64
CA ALA A 206 1.29 8.03 -17.96
C ALA A 206 2.72 7.90 -17.40
N ALA A 207 3.42 9.01 -17.16
CA ALA A 207 4.77 9.04 -16.57
C ALA A 207 4.80 8.86 -15.04
N ASP A 208 3.65 9.01 -14.39
CA ASP A 208 3.44 8.99 -12.94
C ASP A 208 2.48 7.86 -12.52
N ASP A 209 1.86 7.20 -13.49
CA ASP A 209 1.05 6.00 -13.32
C ASP A 209 1.88 4.90 -12.63
N ASN A 210 1.29 4.26 -11.62
CA ASN A 210 1.96 3.20 -10.87
C ASN A 210 3.33 3.63 -10.29
N ALA A 211 3.51 4.91 -9.95
CA ALA A 211 4.79 5.41 -9.41
C ALA A 211 4.73 5.86 -7.95
N MET A 212 3.53 6.02 -7.37
CA MET A 212 3.40 6.59 -6.03
C MET A 212 3.83 5.60 -4.94
N SER A 213 4.63 6.09 -3.98
CA SER A 213 5.17 5.31 -2.86
C SER A 213 4.98 5.99 -1.49
N SER A 214 4.76 7.31 -1.45
CA SER A 214 4.46 8.06 -0.21
C SER A 214 3.61 9.31 -0.48
N LEU A 215 2.95 9.84 0.57
CA LEU A 215 2.13 11.05 0.47
C LEU A 215 2.10 11.85 1.79
N ILE A 216 1.86 13.15 1.69
CA ILE A 216 1.62 14.06 2.82
C ILE A 216 0.29 14.79 2.59
N VAL A 217 -0.50 14.90 3.64
CA VAL A 217 -1.72 15.70 3.66
C VAL A 217 -1.62 16.76 4.74
N LEU A 218 -1.52 18.02 4.32
CA LEU A 218 -1.55 19.18 5.22
C LEU A 218 -2.98 19.70 5.32
N LYS A 219 -3.53 19.75 6.53
CA LYS A 219 -4.92 20.15 6.76
C LYS A 219 -5.03 21.17 7.90
N PRO A 220 -6.06 22.04 7.90
CA PRO A 220 -6.44 22.78 9.09
C PRO A 220 -6.82 21.80 10.21
N PHE A 221 -6.56 22.18 11.45
CA PHE A 221 -6.73 21.29 12.60
C PHE A 221 -8.17 20.78 12.77
N ASN A 222 -9.16 21.62 12.44
CA ASN A 222 -10.58 21.33 12.68
C ASN A 222 -11.29 20.60 11.54
N ASP A 223 -10.64 20.43 10.39
CA ASP A 223 -11.25 19.84 9.20
C ASP A 223 -11.29 18.32 9.31
N PHE A 224 -12.24 17.68 8.64
CA PHE A 224 -12.15 16.27 8.30
C PHE A 224 -11.42 16.16 6.96
N THR A 225 -10.40 15.32 6.85
CA THR A 225 -9.63 15.21 5.59
C THR A 225 -9.40 13.77 5.26
N TYR A 226 -9.57 13.44 3.99
CA TYR A 226 -9.32 12.10 3.47
C TYR A 226 -8.61 12.15 2.13
N THR A 227 -7.91 11.06 1.82
CA THR A 227 -7.43 10.78 0.47
C THR A 227 -7.74 9.33 0.10
N ILE A 228 -8.27 9.14 -1.10
CA ILE A 228 -8.62 7.86 -1.70
C ILE A 228 -7.65 7.62 -2.84
N ILE A 229 -7.01 6.46 -2.85
CA ILE A 229 -6.12 6.00 -3.91
C ILE A 229 -6.81 4.86 -4.64
N TYR A 230 -6.83 4.93 -5.97
CA TYR A 230 -7.49 3.97 -6.83
C TYR A 230 -6.47 3.14 -7.61
N GLU A 231 -6.76 1.84 -7.74
CA GLU A 231 -5.93 0.91 -8.50
C GLU A 231 -5.92 1.25 -9.99
N ASN A 232 -7.09 1.62 -10.54
CA ASN A 232 -7.23 1.93 -11.95
C ASN A 232 -7.36 3.43 -12.21
N PRO A 233 -7.09 3.87 -13.45
CA PRO A 233 -7.43 5.22 -13.87
C PRO A 233 -8.93 5.50 -13.68
N CYS A 234 -9.28 6.79 -13.66
CA CYS A 234 -10.67 7.24 -13.66
C CYS A 234 -11.47 6.84 -12.43
N PHE A 235 -10.82 6.75 -11.27
CA PHE A 235 -11.48 6.52 -9.98
C PHE A 235 -12.24 5.19 -9.93
N THR A 236 -11.66 4.15 -10.54
CA THR A 236 -12.25 2.80 -10.60
C THR A 236 -11.35 1.75 -9.96
N GLY A 237 -11.91 0.55 -9.78
CA GLY A 237 -11.21 -0.57 -9.14
C GLY A 237 -11.21 -0.47 -7.62
N ARG A 238 -10.24 -1.16 -7.01
CA ARG A 238 -10.07 -1.18 -5.56
C ARG A 238 -9.58 0.16 -5.05
N ARG A 239 -9.82 0.42 -3.76
CA ARG A 239 -9.52 1.70 -3.14
C ARG A 239 -8.76 1.55 -1.82
N LEU A 240 -7.76 2.40 -1.63
CA LEU A 240 -7.04 2.57 -0.37
C LEU A 240 -7.37 3.96 0.17
N VAL A 241 -7.92 4.05 1.37
CA VAL A 241 -8.40 5.32 1.93
C VAL A 241 -7.65 5.64 3.20
N PHE A 242 -7.12 6.86 3.26
CA PHE A 242 -6.55 7.43 4.46
C PHE A 242 -7.43 8.59 4.90
N ALA A 243 -8.07 8.47 6.06
CA ALA A 243 -8.94 9.50 6.58
C ALA A 243 -8.53 9.91 7.99
N ARG A 244 -8.73 11.18 8.29
CA ARG A 244 -8.50 11.74 9.61
C ARG A 244 -9.53 12.81 9.91
N GLY A 245 -10.16 12.71 11.07
CA GLY A 245 -11.02 13.76 11.60
C GLY A 245 -10.24 14.97 12.09
N ARG A 246 -10.76 15.61 13.14
CA ARG A 246 -10.08 16.73 13.80
C ARG A 246 -8.73 16.28 14.35
N GLY A 247 -7.68 17.05 14.07
CA GLY A 247 -6.33 16.69 14.46
C GLY A 247 -5.26 17.27 13.52
N PRO A 248 -4.00 16.89 13.75
CA PRO A 248 -2.89 17.36 12.94
C PRO A 248 -2.92 16.78 11.53
N SER A 249 -2.11 17.39 10.68
CA SER A 249 -1.75 16.85 9.36
C SER A 249 -1.16 15.44 9.49
N PHE A 250 -1.21 14.68 8.40
CA PHE A 250 -0.73 13.30 8.40
C PHE A 250 0.15 12.99 7.19
N GLY A 251 0.97 11.97 7.33
CA GLY A 251 1.85 11.50 6.27
C GLY A 251 1.91 9.99 6.22
N ILE A 252 2.03 9.46 5.01
CA ILE A 252 2.22 8.05 4.72
C ILE A 252 3.60 7.90 4.10
N ARG A 253 4.59 7.50 4.91
CA ARG A 253 6.00 7.42 4.49
C ARG A 253 6.28 6.31 3.48
N ASN A 254 5.53 5.21 3.58
CA ASN A 254 5.80 4.00 2.82
C ASN A 254 4.50 3.22 2.57
N LEU A 255 3.96 3.34 1.36
CA LEU A 255 2.74 2.63 0.94
C LEU A 255 2.88 1.10 0.95
N ARG A 256 4.10 0.56 0.97
CA ARG A 256 4.32 -0.90 1.12
C ARG A 256 3.83 -1.44 2.46
N ARG A 257 3.74 -0.56 3.46
CA ARG A 257 3.20 -0.89 4.78
C ARG A 257 1.68 -0.98 4.79
N TYR A 258 0.98 -0.57 3.73
CA TYR A 258 -0.49 -0.53 3.66
C TYR A 258 -1.00 -1.49 2.58
N ARG A 259 -1.73 -2.52 3.00
CA ARG A 259 -2.11 -3.66 2.16
C ARG A 259 -3.61 -3.94 2.24
N ILE A 260 -4.11 -4.56 1.18
CA ILE A 260 -5.44 -5.16 1.15
C ILE A 260 -5.35 -6.62 1.61
N SER A 261 -6.31 -7.02 2.43
CA SER A 261 -6.31 -8.30 3.12
C SER A 261 -6.81 -9.49 2.30
N GLY A 262 -6.18 -10.67 2.44
CA GLY A 262 -6.70 -12.00 2.05
C GLY A 262 -5.61 -13.03 1.68
N PHE A 263 -5.84 -14.35 1.84
CA PHE A 263 -4.79 -15.41 1.80
C PHE A 263 -3.85 -15.39 0.57
N PHE A 264 -4.38 -15.08 -0.62
CA PHE A 264 -3.59 -14.88 -1.84
C PHE A 264 -3.28 -13.40 -2.15
N TRP A 265 -3.86 -12.49 -1.38
CA TRP A 265 -3.86 -11.03 -1.53
C TRP A 265 -2.84 -10.34 -0.62
N TRP A 266 -2.42 -10.96 0.50
CA TRP A 266 -1.48 -10.42 1.49
C TRP A 266 -0.09 -10.02 0.93
N ARG A 267 0.22 -10.45 -0.30
CA ARG A 267 1.45 -10.11 -1.01
C ARG A 267 1.35 -8.87 -1.90
N ARG A 268 0.14 -8.33 -2.13
CA ARG A 268 -0.06 -7.17 -3.01
C ARG A 268 0.10 -5.88 -2.22
N THR A 269 1.20 -5.17 -2.45
CA THR A 269 1.45 -3.82 -1.94
C THR A 269 0.80 -2.78 -2.84
N TRP A 270 0.40 -1.64 -2.26
CA TRP A 270 -0.09 -0.47 -3.02
C TRP A 270 1.02 0.43 -3.58
N ASP A 271 2.25 0.17 -3.16
CA ASP A 271 3.44 0.77 -3.74
C ASP A 271 3.46 0.55 -5.25
N ASN A 272 3.58 1.64 -6.00
CA ASN A 272 3.63 1.60 -7.45
C ASN A 272 2.41 0.93 -8.11
N ARG A 273 1.20 1.15 -7.54
CA ARG A 273 -0.08 0.64 -8.09
C ARG A 273 -1.19 1.66 -8.25
N ALA A 274 -0.92 2.89 -7.82
CA ALA A 274 -1.90 3.95 -7.87
C ALA A 274 -1.97 4.54 -9.28
N SER A 275 -3.19 4.70 -9.79
CA SER A 275 -3.46 5.23 -11.12
C SER A 275 -4.38 6.47 -11.09
N SER A 276 -5.12 6.66 -10.00
CA SER A 276 -5.85 7.90 -9.72
C SER A 276 -6.04 8.13 -8.23
N VAL A 277 -6.28 9.38 -7.83
CA VAL A 277 -6.46 9.79 -6.44
C VAL A 277 -7.58 10.80 -6.29
N ILE A 278 -8.27 10.73 -5.16
CA ILE A 278 -9.15 11.78 -4.64
C ILE A 278 -8.53 12.29 -3.33
N GLY A 279 -8.55 13.59 -3.07
CA GLY A 279 -8.12 14.12 -1.77
C GLY A 279 -8.95 15.33 -1.41
N ALA A 280 -9.65 15.32 -0.27
CA ALA A 280 -10.54 16.40 0.15
C ALA A 280 -10.40 16.75 1.63
N SER A 281 -10.64 18.02 1.95
CA SER A 281 -10.68 18.57 3.32
C SER A 281 -11.95 19.35 3.52
N LEU A 282 -12.80 18.88 4.42
CA LEU A 282 -14.17 19.31 4.69
C LEU A 282 -14.32 19.96 6.07
#